data_AF-A0A6N7TKN3-F1
#
_entry.id   AF-A0A6N7TKN3-F1
#
_cell.length_a   1.000
_cell.length_b   1.000
_cell.length_c   1.000
_cell.angle_alpha   90.00
_cell.angle_beta   90.00
_cell.angle_gamma   90.00
#
_symmetry.space_group_name_H-M   'P 1'
#
loop_
_entity.id
_entity.type
_entity.pdbx_description
1 polymer ?
#
loop_
_entity_poly.entity_id
_entity_poly.type
_entity_poly.pdbx_seq_one_letter_code
_entity_poly.pdbx_strand_id
1 'polypeptide(L)'
;MMTIAQIMEKMIAFSEGNIHDITHLSCVWTYAKTIGELEGLDADTKFILEVAAITHDIACPLCRKKYGNTNGKYQEQEGAPLVREFLADTGMTAAQIDRVAYLVGHHHSPAQIDGIDYQILIEADYIVNASESGYDQQEIRTFMEHTMKTAAGIRLTKTVFGV
;
A
#
# COMPACT_ATOMS: atom_id res chain seq x y z
N MET A 1 -21.13 -5.82 -3.23
CA MET A 1 -19.69 -5.58 -3.27
C MET A 1 -19.49 -4.08 -3.46
N MET A 2 -18.75 -3.44 -2.56
CA MET A 2 -18.38 -2.03 -2.67
C MET A 2 -17.41 -1.82 -3.85
N THR A 3 -17.49 -0.66 -4.48
CA THR A 3 -16.51 -0.23 -5.48
C THR A 3 -15.25 0.31 -4.80
N ILE A 4 -14.16 0.46 -5.55
CA ILE A 4 -12.93 1.13 -5.07
C ILE A 4 -13.22 2.52 -4.51
N ALA A 5 -14.11 3.30 -5.15
CA ALA A 5 -14.48 4.62 -4.67
C ALA A 5 -15.18 4.59 -3.31
N GLN A 6 -16.06 3.59 -3.07
CA GLN A 6 -16.73 3.41 -1.79
C GLN A 6 -15.78 2.94 -0.69
N ILE A 7 -14.81 2.10 -1.02
CA ILE A 7 -13.76 1.67 -0.08
C ILE A 7 -12.83 2.85 0.27
N MET A 8 -12.45 3.65 -0.73
CA MET A 8 -11.69 4.90 -0.53
C MET A 8 -12.46 5.88 0.37
N GLU A 9 -13.74 6.14 0.09
CA GLU A 9 -14.61 6.97 0.95
C GLU A 9 -14.64 6.45 2.39
N LYS A 10 -14.81 5.14 2.57
CA LYS A 10 -14.80 4.49 3.88
C LYS A 10 -13.47 4.68 4.61
N MET A 11 -12.34 4.57 3.90
CA MET A 11 -11.00 4.74 4.48
C MET A 11 -10.73 6.21 4.84
N ILE A 12 -11.15 7.16 4.01
CA ILE A 12 -11.08 8.59 4.29
C ILE A 12 -11.86 8.94 5.56
N ALA A 13 -13.06 8.37 5.72
CA ALA A 13 -13.85 8.53 6.94
C ALA A 13 -13.15 7.92 8.16
N PHE A 14 -12.54 6.73 8.01
CA PHE A 14 -11.75 6.07 9.06
C PHE A 14 -10.52 6.87 9.49
N SER A 15 -9.93 7.66 8.59
CA SER A 15 -8.79 8.53 8.91
C SER A 15 -9.15 9.74 9.79
N GLU A 16 -10.43 9.98 10.11
CA GLU A 16 -10.90 11.03 11.05
C GLU A 16 -10.32 12.43 10.78
N GLY A 17 -10.12 12.77 9.51
CA GLY A 17 -9.58 14.08 9.11
C GLY A 17 -8.06 14.20 9.20
N ASN A 18 -7.32 13.11 9.41
CA ASN A 18 -5.86 13.11 9.29
C ASN A 18 -5.45 13.27 7.82
N ILE A 19 -5.19 14.52 7.42
CA ILE A 19 -4.82 14.89 6.05
C ILE A 19 -3.55 14.18 5.59
N HIS A 20 -2.58 13.96 6.49
CA HIS A 20 -1.33 13.29 6.13
C HIS A 20 -1.59 11.84 5.70
N ASP A 21 -2.28 11.05 6.55
CA ASP A 21 -2.62 9.66 6.23
C ASP A 21 -3.47 9.57 4.94
N ILE A 22 -4.48 10.45 4.79
CA ILE A 22 -5.35 10.48 3.60
C ILE A 22 -4.56 10.80 2.34
N THR A 23 -3.63 11.76 2.40
CA THR A 23 -2.81 12.14 1.25
C THR A 23 -1.86 11.02 0.87
N HIS A 24 -1.18 10.44 1.88
CA HIS A 24 -0.26 9.34 1.69
C HIS A 24 -0.93 8.15 1.01
N LEU A 25 -2.02 7.61 1.59
CA LEU A 25 -2.73 6.46 1.00
C LEU A 25 -3.29 6.76 -0.40
N SER A 26 -3.72 8.00 -0.66
CA SER A 26 -4.24 8.40 -1.98
C SER A 26 -3.15 8.40 -3.05
N CYS A 27 -1.95 8.87 -2.69
CA CYS A 27 -0.78 8.81 -3.56
C CYS A 27 -0.34 7.37 -3.81
N VAL A 28 -0.26 6.54 -2.76
CA VAL A 28 0.12 5.13 -2.88
C VAL A 28 -0.87 4.37 -3.76
N TRP A 29 -2.17 4.54 -3.55
CA TRP A 29 -3.20 3.96 -4.41
C TRP A 29 -3.06 4.41 -5.87
N THR A 30 -2.76 5.70 -6.11
CA THR A 30 -2.57 6.22 -7.48
C THR A 30 -1.41 5.51 -8.20
N TYR A 31 -0.27 5.36 -7.53
CA TYR A 31 0.86 4.62 -8.10
C TYR A 31 0.55 3.14 -8.27
N ALA A 32 -0.01 2.49 -7.25
CA ALA A 32 -0.35 1.06 -7.29
C ALA A 32 -1.31 0.74 -8.44
N LYS A 33 -2.38 1.53 -8.60
CA LYS A 33 -3.32 1.41 -9.72
C LYS A 33 -2.62 1.59 -11.06
N THR A 34 -1.82 2.65 -11.19
CA THR A 34 -1.12 2.96 -12.45
C THR A 34 -0.16 1.85 -12.85
N ILE A 35 0.65 1.36 -11.91
CA ILE A 35 1.58 0.26 -12.13
C ILE A 35 0.81 -1.02 -12.45
N GLY A 36 -0.23 -1.35 -11.69
CA GLY A 36 -1.05 -2.54 -11.93
C GLY A 36 -1.68 -2.59 -13.31
N GLU A 37 -2.20 -1.46 -13.81
CA GLU A 37 -2.74 -1.37 -15.17
C GLU A 37 -1.66 -1.49 -16.25
N LEU A 38 -0.50 -0.87 -16.04
CA LEU A 38 0.63 -0.93 -16.99
C LEU A 38 1.33 -2.29 -17.03
N GLU A 39 1.31 -3.04 -15.93
CA GLU A 39 1.82 -4.41 -15.85
C GLU A 39 0.76 -5.45 -16.31
N GLY A 40 -0.45 -5.01 -16.66
CA GLY A 40 -1.49 -5.87 -17.23
C GLY A 40 -2.11 -6.84 -16.24
N LEU A 41 -2.24 -6.46 -14.97
CA LEU A 41 -2.92 -7.27 -13.96
C LEU A 41 -4.36 -7.57 -14.39
N ASP A 42 -4.82 -8.80 -14.10
CA ASP A 42 -6.22 -9.14 -14.25
C ASP A 42 -7.11 -8.36 -13.27
N ALA A 43 -8.41 -8.36 -13.53
CA ALA A 43 -9.35 -7.53 -12.79
C ALA A 43 -9.41 -7.86 -11.29
N ASP A 44 -9.26 -9.12 -10.89
CA ASP A 44 -9.36 -9.53 -9.49
C ASP A 44 -8.07 -9.18 -8.73
N THR A 45 -6.91 -9.51 -9.30
CA THR A 45 -5.61 -9.12 -8.72
C THR A 45 -5.48 -7.60 -8.60
N LYS A 46 -5.93 -6.85 -9.62
CA LYS A 46 -5.93 -5.38 -9.56
C LYS A 46 -6.85 -4.84 -8.48
N PHE A 47 -8.05 -5.41 -8.34
CA PHE A 47 -8.98 -5.00 -7.29
C PHE A 47 -8.39 -5.24 -5.89
N ILE A 48 -7.78 -6.41 -5.65
CA ILE A 48 -7.08 -6.72 -4.40
C ILE A 48 -5.94 -5.72 -4.14
N LEU A 49 -5.10 -5.45 -5.14
CA LEU A 49 -4.01 -4.48 -5.05
C LEU A 49 -4.51 -3.08 -4.67
N GLU A 50 -5.56 -2.60 -5.35
CA GLU A 50 -6.12 -1.27 -5.09
C GLU A 50 -6.67 -1.18 -3.66
N VAL A 51 -7.39 -2.20 -3.18
CA VAL A 51 -7.88 -2.24 -1.78
C VAL A 51 -6.74 -2.31 -0.77
N ALA A 52 -5.71 -3.12 -1.05
CA ALA A 52 -4.52 -3.19 -0.19
C ALA A 52 -3.78 -1.86 -0.14
N ALA A 53 -3.61 -1.17 -1.26
CA ALA A 53 -2.98 0.16 -1.30
C ALA A 53 -3.78 1.20 -0.51
N ILE A 54 -5.12 1.18 -0.57
CA ILE A 54 -5.97 2.07 0.23
C ILE A 54 -5.82 1.81 1.74
N THR A 55 -5.58 0.55 2.14
CA THR A 55 -5.68 0.11 3.54
C THR A 55 -4.35 -0.29 4.18
N HIS A 56 -3.22 -0.23 3.47
CA HIS A 56 -1.92 -0.73 3.93
C HIS A 56 -1.50 -0.17 5.30
N ASP A 57 -1.75 1.12 5.50
CA ASP A 57 -1.42 1.85 6.72
C ASP A 57 -2.59 2.00 7.70
N ILE A 58 -3.63 1.16 7.62
CA ILE A 58 -4.81 1.24 8.51
C ILE A 58 -4.45 1.18 10.01
N ALA A 59 -3.30 0.58 10.35
CA ALA A 59 -2.80 0.47 11.71
C ALA A 59 -2.11 1.74 12.24
N CYS A 60 -1.74 2.70 11.38
CA CYS A 60 -1.01 3.92 11.77
C CYS A 60 -1.66 4.68 12.95
N PRO A 61 -2.98 4.99 12.92
CA PRO A 61 -3.65 5.69 14.03
C PRO A 61 -3.57 4.93 15.35
N LEU A 62 -3.79 3.61 15.31
CA LEU A 62 -3.70 2.76 16.49
C LEU A 62 -2.26 2.72 17.01
N CYS A 63 -1.27 2.58 16.13
CA CYS A 63 0.13 2.51 16.53
C CYS A 63 0.60 3.81 17.18
N ARG A 64 0.22 4.98 16.65
CA ARG A 64 0.49 6.27 17.29
C ARG A 64 -0.07 6.35 18.70
N LYS A 65 -1.32 5.91 18.90
CA LYS A 65 -1.98 5.92 20.22
C LYS A 65 -1.38 4.90 21.19
N LYS A 66 -1.08 3.69 20.73
CA LYS A 66 -0.67 2.54 21.56
C LYS A 66 0.83 2.52 21.85
N TYR A 67 1.66 2.92 20.90
CA TYR A 67 3.13 2.81 20.95
C TYR A 67 3.85 4.16 20.84
N GLY A 68 3.15 5.26 20.54
CA GLY A 68 3.75 6.58 20.37
C GLY A 68 4.52 6.77 19.05
N ASN A 69 4.41 5.82 18.11
CA ASN A 69 5.05 5.86 16.78
C ASN A 69 4.30 4.95 15.78
N THR A 70 4.71 4.99 14.52
CA THR A 70 4.16 4.18 13.40
C THR A 70 5.17 3.14 12.91
N ASN A 71 5.95 2.53 13.81
CA ASN A 71 6.95 1.54 13.42
C ASN A 71 6.31 0.38 12.63
N GLY A 72 6.91 0.03 11.48
CA GLY A 72 6.36 -0.95 10.56
C GLY A 72 6.06 -2.32 11.18
N LYS A 73 6.86 -2.77 12.15
CA LYS A 73 6.59 -4.03 12.86
C LYS A 73 5.26 -4.02 13.62
N TYR A 74 4.92 -2.88 14.23
CA TYR A 74 3.63 -2.74 14.91
C TYR A 74 2.49 -2.58 13.92
N GLN A 75 2.74 -1.92 12.78
CA GLN A 75 1.75 -1.82 11.71
C GLN A 75 1.38 -3.19 11.15
N GLU A 76 2.38 -4.02 10.84
CA GLU A 76 2.18 -5.40 10.37
C GLU A 76 1.45 -6.26 11.42
N GLN A 77 1.81 -6.13 12.69
CA GLN A 77 1.17 -6.86 13.79
C GLN A 77 -0.32 -6.50 13.95
N GLU A 78 -0.66 -5.22 13.89
CA GLU A 78 -2.03 -4.75 14.19
C GLU A 78 -2.89 -4.57 12.93
N GLY A 79 -2.29 -4.46 11.74
CA GLY A 79 -2.98 -4.14 10.49
C GLY A 79 -3.84 -5.28 9.96
N ALA A 80 -3.36 -6.52 10.00
CA ALA A 80 -4.08 -7.68 9.49
C ALA A 80 -5.44 -7.92 10.18
N PRO A 81 -5.60 -7.83 11.51
CA PRO A 81 -6.93 -7.92 12.14
C PRO A 81 -7.80 -6.68 11.85
N LEU A 82 -7.22 -5.47 11.85
CA LEU A 82 -7.96 -4.23 11.58
C LEU A 82 -8.57 -4.22 10.18
N VAL A 83 -7.80 -4.60 9.16
CA VAL A 83 -8.30 -4.58 7.78
C VAL A 83 -9.36 -5.65 7.53
N ARG A 84 -9.29 -6.80 8.23
CA ARG A 84 -10.36 -7.82 8.16
C ARG A 84 -11.68 -7.27 8.70
N GLU A 85 -11.65 -6.60 9.84
CA GLU A 85 -12.83 -5.96 10.42
C GLU A 85 -13.35 -4.85 9.50
N PHE A 86 -12.45 -4.01 9.00
CA PHE A 86 -12.79 -2.90 8.10
C PHE A 86 -13.47 -3.38 6.81
N LEU A 87 -13.05 -4.51 6.25
CA LEU A 87 -13.57 -5.04 4.98
C LEU A 87 -14.78 -5.99 5.12
N ALA A 88 -15.17 -6.37 6.33
CA ALA A 88 -16.16 -7.43 6.58
C ALA A 88 -17.54 -7.17 5.96
N ASP A 89 -17.95 -5.90 5.84
CA ASP A 89 -19.24 -5.45 5.31
C ASP A 89 -19.17 -4.95 3.85
N THR A 90 -18.02 -5.07 3.20
CA THR A 90 -17.82 -4.57 1.83
C THR A 90 -18.41 -5.51 0.77
N GLY A 91 -18.76 -6.74 1.14
CA GLY A 91 -19.18 -7.80 0.23
C GLY A 91 -18.04 -8.38 -0.62
N MET A 92 -16.78 -8.18 -0.21
CA MET A 92 -15.63 -8.95 -0.69
C MET A 92 -15.73 -10.40 -0.24
N THR A 93 -15.12 -11.31 -1.02
CA THR A 93 -15.01 -12.71 -0.62
C THR A 93 -13.99 -12.89 0.50
N ALA A 94 -14.11 -13.98 1.26
CA ALA A 94 -13.12 -14.31 2.30
C ALA A 94 -11.70 -14.41 1.74
N ALA A 95 -11.52 -15.01 0.55
CA ALA A 95 -10.21 -15.13 -0.08
C ALA A 95 -9.59 -13.77 -0.45
N GLN A 96 -10.39 -12.83 -0.98
CA GLN A 96 -9.93 -11.47 -1.26
C GLN A 96 -9.55 -10.73 0.02
N ILE A 97 -10.38 -10.82 1.07
CA ILE A 97 -10.09 -10.21 2.38
C ILE A 97 -8.82 -10.80 2.98
N ASP A 98 -8.63 -12.11 2.92
CA ASP A 98 -7.43 -12.76 3.44
C ASP A 98 -6.17 -12.36 2.66
N ARG A 99 -6.26 -12.20 1.32
CA ARG A 99 -5.13 -11.70 0.54
C ARG A 99 -4.81 -10.25 0.88
N VAL A 100 -5.81 -9.37 0.98
CA VAL A 100 -5.57 -7.98 1.42
C VAL A 100 -4.96 -7.96 2.82
N ALA A 101 -5.52 -8.72 3.77
CA ALA A 101 -5.00 -8.77 5.13
C ALA A 101 -3.58 -9.32 5.21
N TYR A 102 -3.23 -10.25 4.32
CA TYR A 102 -1.86 -10.71 4.17
C TYR A 102 -0.95 -9.57 3.68
N LEU A 103 -1.33 -8.86 2.61
CA LEU A 103 -0.54 -7.73 2.08
C LEU A 103 -0.34 -6.64 3.14
N VAL A 104 -1.41 -6.20 3.81
CA VAL A 104 -1.35 -5.23 4.92
C VAL A 104 -0.46 -5.73 6.05
N GLY A 105 -0.54 -7.01 6.40
CA GLY A 105 0.26 -7.61 7.46
C GLY A 105 1.75 -7.82 7.14
N HIS A 106 2.20 -7.57 5.91
CA HIS A 106 3.59 -7.83 5.51
C HIS A 106 4.20 -6.70 4.65
N HIS A 107 3.52 -5.59 4.40
CA HIS A 107 4.00 -4.58 3.45
C HIS A 107 5.34 -3.91 3.82
N HIS A 108 5.85 -4.07 5.05
CA HIS A 108 7.19 -3.64 5.46
C HIS A 108 8.26 -4.76 5.41
N SER A 109 7.92 -5.91 4.81
CA SER A 109 8.75 -7.11 4.73
C SER A 109 9.12 -7.46 3.28
N PRO A 110 9.87 -6.62 2.53
CA PRO A 110 10.16 -6.82 1.11
C PRO A 110 10.89 -8.13 0.77
N ALA A 111 11.59 -8.73 1.74
CA ALA A 111 12.21 -10.04 1.56
C ALA A 111 11.20 -11.20 1.43
N GLN A 112 9.91 -10.97 1.75
CA GLN A 112 8.84 -11.96 1.74
C GLN A 112 7.85 -11.78 0.58
N ILE A 113 8.16 -10.90 -0.39
CA ILE A 113 7.27 -10.63 -1.54
C ILE A 113 6.86 -11.94 -2.21
N ASP A 114 5.55 -12.17 -2.28
CA ASP A 114 4.91 -13.35 -2.85
C ASP A 114 3.84 -12.99 -3.90
N GLY A 115 4.26 -12.48 -5.05
CA GLY A 115 3.35 -12.18 -6.16
C GLY A 115 3.39 -10.71 -6.59
N ILE A 116 2.73 -10.44 -7.71
CA ILE A 116 2.83 -9.16 -8.41
C ILE A 116 2.09 -8.03 -7.69
N ASP A 117 0.96 -8.33 -7.05
CA ASP A 117 0.22 -7.38 -6.21
C ASP A 117 1.08 -6.90 -5.03
N TYR A 118 1.76 -7.81 -4.34
CA TYR A 118 2.64 -7.46 -3.23
C TYR A 118 3.85 -6.65 -3.72
N GLN A 119 4.48 -7.08 -4.82
CA GLN A 119 5.56 -6.33 -5.43
C GLN A 119 5.15 -4.89 -5.76
N ILE A 120 3.98 -4.70 -6.37
CA ILE A 120 3.48 -3.37 -6.75
C ILE A 120 3.14 -2.53 -5.53
N LEU A 121 2.55 -3.13 -4.48
CA LEU A 121 2.24 -2.40 -3.24
C LEU A 121 3.52 -1.80 -2.63
N ILE A 122 4.58 -2.61 -2.50
CA ILE A 122 5.86 -2.15 -1.95
C ILE A 122 6.51 -1.08 -2.85
N GLU A 123 6.46 -1.25 -4.16
CA GLU A 123 7.01 -0.27 -5.09
C GLU A 123 6.27 1.06 -5.05
N ALA A 124 4.93 1.03 -4.99
CA ALA A 124 4.09 2.22 -4.93
C ALA A 124 4.29 2.97 -3.60
N ASP A 125 4.30 2.24 -2.48
CA ASP A 125 4.56 2.81 -1.16
C ASP A 125 5.95 3.44 -1.08
N TYR A 126 6.97 2.76 -1.61
CA TYR A 126 8.34 3.30 -1.64
C TYR A 126 8.44 4.62 -2.43
N ILE A 127 7.78 4.74 -3.59
CA ILE A 127 7.80 5.98 -4.38
C ILE A 127 7.24 7.16 -3.56
N VAL A 128 6.16 6.95 -2.82
CA VAL A 128 5.57 8.01 -1.99
C VAL A 128 6.47 8.33 -0.80
N ASN A 129 6.93 7.31 -0.07
CA ASN A 129 7.81 7.47 1.08
C ASN A 129 9.11 8.21 0.75
N ALA A 130 9.76 7.84 -0.37
CA ALA A 130 10.98 8.51 -0.82
C ALA A 130 10.76 9.98 -1.16
N SER A 131 9.59 10.33 -1.72
CA SER A 131 9.23 11.73 -2.01
C SER A 131 8.89 12.52 -0.75
N GLU A 132 8.15 11.93 0.19
CA GLU A 132 7.73 12.61 1.43
C GLU A 132 8.89 12.80 2.41
N SER A 133 9.78 11.83 2.47
CA SER A 133 10.93 11.82 3.39
C SER A 133 12.21 12.42 2.79
N GLY A 134 12.21 12.73 1.48
CA GLY A 134 13.35 13.33 0.80
C GLY A 134 14.58 12.42 0.74
N TYR A 135 14.39 11.14 0.40
CA TYR A 135 15.49 10.17 0.26
C TYR A 135 16.49 10.63 -0.80
N ASP A 136 17.76 10.30 -0.60
CA ASP A 136 18.81 10.68 -1.55
C ASP A 136 18.83 9.77 -2.80
N GLN A 137 19.50 10.21 -3.86
CA GLN A 137 19.56 9.43 -5.11
C GLN A 137 20.25 8.08 -4.94
N GLN A 138 21.17 7.92 -3.98
CA GLN A 138 21.87 6.68 -3.74
C GLN A 138 20.94 5.66 -3.07
N GLU A 139 20.15 6.09 -2.08
CA GLU A 139 19.11 5.28 -1.44
C GLU A 139 18.08 4.79 -2.46
N ILE A 140 17.60 5.69 -3.33
CA ILE A 140 16.62 5.38 -4.38
C ILE A 140 17.19 4.37 -5.38
N ARG A 141 18.42 4.59 -5.89
CA ARG A 141 19.07 3.64 -6.80
C ARG A 141 19.26 2.27 -6.14
N THR A 142 19.64 2.25 -4.87
CA THR A 142 19.84 1.01 -4.11
C THR A 142 18.53 0.23 -4.00
N PHE A 143 17.42 0.88 -3.68
CA PHE A 143 16.12 0.22 -3.63
C PHE A 143 15.66 -0.29 -5.01
N MET A 144 15.89 0.51 -6.06
CA MET A 144 15.58 0.10 -7.43
C MET A 144 16.35 -1.15 -7.86
N GLU A 145 17.65 -1.23 -7.53
CA GLU A 145 18.50 -2.36 -7.91
C GLU A 145 18.15 -3.65 -7.16
N HIS A 146 17.83 -3.54 -5.87
CA HIS A 146 17.67 -4.71 -5.01
C HIS A 146 16.22 -5.16 -4.85
N THR A 147 15.26 -4.23 -4.84
CA THR A 147 13.87 -4.51 -4.47
C THR A 147 12.90 -4.41 -5.63
N MET A 148 13.02 -3.39 -6.49
CA MET A 148 12.04 -3.20 -7.58
C MET A 148 12.18 -4.29 -8.66
N LYS A 149 11.04 -4.72 -9.20
CA LYS A 149 10.92 -5.72 -10.26
C LYS A 149 10.00 -5.30 -11.40
N THR A 150 8.97 -4.48 -11.13
CA THR A 150 8.02 -4.13 -12.21
C THR A 150 8.62 -3.11 -13.17
N ALA A 151 8.34 -3.28 -14.46
CA ALA A 151 8.89 -2.39 -15.47
C ALA A 151 8.29 -0.98 -15.34
N ALA A 152 7.00 -0.88 -15.03
CA ALA A 152 6.29 0.37 -14.79
C ALA A 152 6.76 1.06 -13.50
N GLY A 153 6.88 0.34 -12.38
CA GLY A 153 7.41 0.89 -11.14
C GLY A 153 8.80 1.49 -11.34
N ILE A 154 9.73 0.74 -11.94
CA ILE A 154 11.08 1.23 -12.23
C ILE A 154 11.05 2.50 -13.11
N ARG A 155 10.23 2.53 -14.17
CA ARG A 155 10.11 3.72 -15.04
C ARG A 155 9.55 4.93 -14.29
N LEU A 156 8.55 4.73 -13.44
CA LEU A 156 7.93 5.81 -12.66
C LEU A 156 8.92 6.36 -11.63
N THR A 157 9.62 5.49 -10.88
CA THR A 157 10.66 5.92 -9.93
C THR A 157 11.74 6.77 -10.61
N LYS A 158 12.26 6.34 -11.78
CA LYS A 158 13.21 7.14 -12.56
C LYS A 158 12.66 8.51 -12.95
N THR A 159 11.39 8.55 -13.33
CA THR A 159 10.72 9.77 -13.77
C THR A 159 10.51 10.75 -12.61
N VAL A 160 10.06 10.25 -11.46
CA VAL A 160 9.80 11.06 -10.26
C VAL A 160 11.10 11.64 -9.69
N PHE A 161 12.17 10.85 -9.65
CA PHE A 161 13.41 11.23 -8.95
C PHE A 161 14.57 11.64 -9.86
N GLY A 162 14.42 11.53 -11.18
CA GLY A 162 15.47 11.89 -12.14
C GLY A 162 16.72 11.01 -12.03
N VAL A 163 16.53 9.70 -11.76
CA VAL A 163 17.60 8.71 -11.57
C VAL A 163 17.78 7.76 -12.73
#